data_AF-A0A804PH27-F1
#
_entry.id   AF-A0A804PH27-F1
#
_cell.length_a   1.000
_cell.length_b   1.000
_cell.length_c   1.000
_cell.angle_alpha   90.00
_cell.angle_beta   90.00
_cell.angle_gamma   90.00
#
_symmetry.space_group_name_H-M   'P 1'
#
loop_
_entity.id
_entity.type
_entity.pdbx_description
1 polymer ?
#
loop_
_entity_poly.entity_id
_entity_poly.type
_entity_poly.pdbx_seq_one_letter_code
_entity_poly.pdbx_strand_id
1 'polypeptide(L)'
;MDHLLDRRLGAPLVVIFSCLALILAGCSSALAAPRPVFAFPAVAAKAQAMARHERLRVALDAAATRVGKALGALAAATPASSSPLAAAAREDCAELLDEALQLLAGAGAPGAARRDALTWLSAALTNHDTCADSLAEAGAPLHAHLAAARGVVRDSLAMYASTAAEAATATTTTGAGGAGGLVMGEERSGKNETKRRGPCGFPRRQPVRDRRLLLAPAAALAASADIVVAKDGTGTHATIADAVKAAPECSERRTVIHVKEGRYDENVKVGMKKTNLLFVGDGKGVTVVAGNRSVADNYTTFRTATFGT
;
A
#
# COMPACT_ATOMS: atom_id res chain seq x y z
N MET A 1 -32.78 68.06 9.16
CA MET A 1 -34.17 68.53 9.15
C MET A 1 -35.07 67.39 9.62
N ASP A 2 -34.88 66.87 10.82
CA ASP A 2 -35.08 67.46 12.16
C ASP A 2 -36.53 67.35 12.66
N HIS A 3 -36.58 66.94 13.94
CA HIS A 3 -37.66 66.88 14.94
C HIS A 3 -38.37 65.52 15.10
N LEU A 4 -38.08 64.70 16.14
CA LEU A 4 -38.32 64.86 17.62
C LEU A 4 -39.83 65.01 17.90
N LEU A 5 -40.52 64.39 18.85
CA LEU A 5 -40.33 63.53 20.04
C LEU A 5 -41.76 62.96 20.31
N ASP A 6 -42.01 61.83 20.96
CA ASP A 6 -42.08 61.77 22.43
C ASP A 6 -42.21 60.32 22.96
N ARG A 7 -41.72 60.21 24.19
CA ARG A 7 -41.41 59.12 25.10
C ARG A 7 -42.64 58.34 25.58
N ARG A 8 -42.44 57.07 25.97
CA ARG A 8 -42.78 56.54 27.31
C ARG A 8 -41.98 55.28 27.68
N LEU A 9 -41.11 55.46 28.69
CA LEU A 9 -40.91 54.63 29.90
C LEU A 9 -40.52 53.13 29.79
N GLY A 10 -39.32 52.80 30.30
CA GLY A 10 -39.03 51.48 30.88
C GLY A 10 -37.57 51.01 30.77
N ALA A 11 -36.68 51.49 31.64
CA ALA A 11 -35.34 50.94 31.91
C ALA A 11 -35.14 50.89 33.44
N PRO A 12 -34.04 50.35 34.01
CA PRO A 12 -33.32 49.09 33.75
C PRO A 12 -33.10 48.30 35.08
N LEU A 13 -32.65 47.05 35.04
CA LEU A 13 -32.12 46.34 36.23
C LEU A 13 -30.92 45.49 35.77
N VAL A 14 -29.70 46.01 35.81
CA VAL A 14 -28.75 46.07 36.94
C VAL A 14 -28.37 44.69 37.49
N VAL A 15 -27.21 44.28 36.97
CA VAL A 15 -26.20 43.36 37.48
C VAL A 15 -26.06 43.40 39.01
N ILE A 16 -26.22 42.24 39.66
CA ILE A 16 -25.70 42.01 41.02
C ILE A 16 -24.67 40.88 40.96
N PHE A 17 -23.43 41.29 41.25
CA PHE A 17 -22.31 40.46 41.63
C PHE A 17 -22.67 39.59 42.83
N SER A 18 -22.48 38.28 42.73
CA SER A 18 -22.13 37.45 43.88
C SER A 18 -20.84 36.72 43.57
N CYS A 19 -19.77 37.25 44.16
CA CYS A 19 -18.44 36.70 44.18
C CYS A 19 -18.17 36.32 45.63
N LEU A 20 -18.33 35.04 46.01
CA LEU A 20 -17.59 34.45 47.12
C LEU A 20 -17.65 32.91 47.09
N ALA A 21 -16.45 32.29 47.17
CA ALA A 21 -16.13 30.87 47.41
C ALA A 21 -16.47 29.89 46.25
N LEU A 22 -15.56 29.15 45.63
CA LEU A 22 -14.26 28.62 46.06
C LEU A 22 -13.39 28.34 44.81
N ILE A 23 -12.12 28.74 44.88
CA ILE A 23 -11.06 28.41 43.92
C ILE A 23 -10.54 27.01 44.23
N LEU A 24 -10.23 26.23 43.18
CA LEU A 24 -9.31 25.08 43.05
C LEU A 24 -9.96 23.78 42.53
N ALA A 25 -10.10 23.66 41.20
CA ALA A 25 -9.85 22.41 40.47
C ALA A 25 -9.90 22.62 38.94
N GLY A 26 -8.75 22.46 38.28
CA GLY A 26 -8.65 21.84 36.96
C GLY A 26 -9.25 22.57 35.75
N CYS A 27 -8.43 23.40 35.09
CA CYS A 27 -8.65 23.82 33.71
C CYS A 27 -8.33 22.64 32.76
N SER A 28 -9.35 22.04 32.14
CA SER A 28 -9.22 21.17 30.96
C SER A 28 -10.56 21.08 30.22
N SER A 29 -10.78 22.02 29.30
CA SER A 29 -11.87 22.00 28.32
C SER A 29 -11.20 22.12 26.95
N ALA A 30 -10.96 21.02 26.25
CA ALA A 30 -11.90 20.41 25.31
C ALA A 30 -12.29 21.37 24.16
N LEU A 31 -11.39 21.55 23.18
CA LEU A 31 -11.80 21.78 21.80
C LEU A 31 -11.91 20.42 21.10
N ALA A 32 -13.11 19.85 21.10
CA ALA A 32 -13.45 18.70 20.28
C ALA A 32 -14.12 19.20 18.99
N ALA A 33 -13.40 19.17 17.87
CA ALA A 33 -14.00 19.15 16.54
C ALA A 33 -14.55 17.74 16.27
N PRO A 34 -15.71 17.58 15.61
CA PRO A 34 -16.27 16.26 15.36
C PRO A 34 -15.52 15.60 14.20
N ARG A 35 -14.68 14.61 14.52
CA ARG A 35 -14.30 13.55 13.58
C ARG A 35 -15.14 12.31 13.93
N PRO A 36 -15.67 11.56 12.95
CA PRO A 36 -16.31 10.30 13.25
C PRO A 36 -15.21 9.31 13.64
N VAL A 37 -14.96 9.22 14.94
CA VAL A 37 -14.23 8.09 15.52
C VAL A 37 -15.15 6.90 15.32
N PHE A 38 -14.70 5.96 14.49
CA PHE A 38 -15.28 4.62 14.39
C PHE A 38 -15.48 4.08 15.81
N ALA A 39 -16.73 4.10 16.29
CA ALA A 39 -17.12 3.40 17.48
C ALA A 39 -17.01 1.90 17.16
N PHE A 40 -15.89 1.29 17.53
CA PHE A 40 -15.82 -0.15 17.74
C PHE A 40 -16.65 -0.44 18.99
N PRO A 41 -17.86 -1.03 18.89
CA PRO A 41 -18.61 -1.35 20.09
C PRO A 41 -17.92 -2.52 20.79
N ALA A 42 -17.76 -2.39 22.11
CA ALA A 42 -17.46 -3.47 23.07
C ALA A 42 -16.19 -4.34 22.89
N VAL A 43 -15.24 -4.01 21.99
CA VAL A 43 -13.92 -4.69 21.90
C VAL A 43 -12.77 -3.82 22.47
N ALA A 44 -13.03 -2.55 22.76
CA ALA A 44 -12.00 -1.59 23.18
C ALA A 44 -11.30 -1.95 24.51
N ALA A 45 -12.00 -2.55 25.47
CA ALA A 45 -11.42 -2.89 26.78
C ALA A 45 -10.49 -4.11 26.75
N LYS A 46 -10.63 -5.01 25.77
CA LYS A 46 -9.75 -6.18 25.61
C LYS A 46 -8.62 -5.96 24.61
N ALA A 47 -8.76 -4.97 23.72
CA ALA A 47 -7.77 -4.67 22.69
C ALA A 47 -6.43 -4.18 23.25
N GLN A 48 -6.40 -3.47 24.37
CA GLN A 48 -5.17 -2.95 24.98
C GLN A 48 -4.30 -4.02 25.67
N ALA A 49 -4.87 -5.21 25.96
CA ALA A 49 -4.13 -6.36 26.50
C ALA A 49 -3.54 -7.29 25.41
N MET A 50 -3.88 -7.05 24.14
CA MET A 50 -3.40 -7.85 23.01
C MET A 50 -1.99 -7.42 22.60
N ALA A 51 -1.17 -8.38 22.20
CA ALA A 51 0.08 -8.09 21.51
C ALA A 51 -0.19 -7.24 20.26
N ARG A 52 0.71 -6.31 19.93
CA ARG A 52 0.56 -5.39 18.79
C ARG A 52 0.28 -6.10 17.46
N HIS A 53 0.88 -7.27 17.25
CA HIS A 53 0.66 -8.10 16.06
C HIS A 53 -0.78 -8.63 15.99
N GLU A 54 -1.36 -9.02 17.13
CA GLU A 54 -2.73 -9.51 17.20
C GLU A 54 -3.76 -8.41 16.90
N ARG A 55 -3.53 -7.18 17.41
CA ARG A 55 -4.36 -6.02 17.05
C ARG A 55 -4.33 -5.74 15.54
N LEU A 56 -3.14 -5.86 14.93
CA LEU A 56 -3.00 -5.69 13.50
C LEU A 56 -3.77 -6.77 12.74
N ARG A 57 -3.65 -8.05 13.12
CA ARG A 57 -4.40 -9.14 12.49
C ARG A 57 -5.90 -8.86 12.49
N VAL A 58 -6.46 -8.49 13.63
CA VAL A 58 -7.90 -8.17 13.75
C VAL A 58 -8.28 -6.98 12.84
N ALA A 59 -7.46 -5.92 12.80
CA ALA A 59 -7.70 -4.79 11.91
C ALA A 59 -7.62 -5.17 10.42
N LEU A 60 -6.66 -6.02 10.06
CA LEU A 60 -6.46 -6.52 8.70
C LEU A 60 -7.57 -7.47 8.26
N ASP A 61 -8.09 -8.34 9.13
CA ASP A 61 -9.24 -9.19 8.83
C ASP A 61 -10.50 -8.34 8.58
N ALA A 62 -10.67 -7.26 9.35
CA ALA A 62 -11.73 -6.28 9.14
C ALA A 62 -11.54 -5.47 7.85
N ALA A 63 -10.30 -5.23 7.43
CA ALA A 63 -9.98 -4.62 6.13
C ALA A 63 -10.32 -5.60 4.99
N ALA A 64 -9.85 -6.85 5.07
CA ALA A 64 -10.09 -7.89 4.08
C ALA A 64 -11.60 -8.15 3.87
N THR A 65 -12.38 -8.16 4.95
CA THR A 65 -13.85 -8.27 4.86
C THR A 65 -14.47 -7.11 4.08
N ARG A 66 -13.97 -5.88 4.27
CA ARG A 66 -14.45 -4.70 3.53
C ARG A 66 -14.01 -4.72 2.07
N VAL A 67 -12.78 -5.17 1.79
CA VAL A 67 -12.28 -5.38 0.42
C VAL A 67 -13.13 -6.42 -0.29
N GLY A 68 -13.45 -7.55 0.35
CA GLY A 68 -14.33 -8.58 -0.22
C GLY A 68 -15.74 -8.06 -0.54
N LYS A 69 -16.30 -7.17 0.31
CA LYS A 69 -17.56 -6.48 0.01
C LYS A 69 -17.44 -5.55 -1.21
N ALA A 70 -16.33 -4.82 -1.34
CA ALA A 70 -16.09 -3.96 -2.50
C ALA A 70 -15.95 -4.79 -3.79
N LEU A 71 -15.26 -5.94 -3.74
CA LEU A 71 -15.18 -6.89 -4.85
C LEU A 71 -16.55 -7.45 -5.24
N GLY A 72 -17.38 -7.82 -4.26
CA GLY A 72 -18.76 -8.24 -4.52
C GLY A 72 -19.61 -7.15 -5.19
N ALA A 73 -19.42 -5.88 -4.79
CA ALA A 73 -20.09 -4.75 -5.40
C ALA A 73 -19.60 -4.46 -6.83
N LEU A 74 -18.30 -4.63 -7.10
CA LEU A 74 -17.73 -4.56 -8.46
C LEU A 74 -18.32 -5.62 -9.38
N ALA A 75 -18.45 -6.86 -8.89
CA ALA A 75 -19.03 -7.97 -9.64
C ALA A 75 -20.53 -7.80 -9.88
N ALA A 76 -21.26 -7.22 -8.93
CA ALA A 76 -22.69 -6.94 -9.05
C ALA A 76 -23.02 -5.74 -9.95
N ALA A 77 -22.04 -4.86 -10.21
CA ALA A 77 -22.24 -3.74 -11.13
C ALA A 77 -22.47 -4.26 -12.55
N THR A 78 -23.65 -3.98 -13.12
CA THR A 78 -24.01 -4.49 -14.45
C THR A 78 -23.28 -3.70 -15.55
N PRO A 79 -22.79 -4.38 -16.61
CA PRO A 79 -22.11 -3.74 -17.74
C PRO A 79 -23.04 -2.97 -18.69
N ALA A 80 -24.36 -3.06 -18.53
CA ALA A 80 -25.34 -2.58 -19.50
C ALA A 80 -25.45 -1.04 -19.65
N SER A 81 -24.81 -0.26 -18.77
CA SER A 81 -24.77 1.22 -18.85
C SER A 81 -23.36 1.81 -18.78
N SER A 82 -22.31 1.01 -18.72
CA SER A 82 -20.94 1.48 -18.50
C SER A 82 -20.15 1.56 -19.81
N SER A 83 -19.41 2.64 -20.03
CA SER A 83 -18.48 2.76 -21.16
C SER A 83 -17.44 1.63 -21.14
N PRO A 84 -16.80 1.30 -22.29
CA PRO A 84 -15.70 0.34 -22.33
C PRO A 84 -14.59 0.68 -21.31
N LEU A 85 -14.30 1.97 -21.13
CA LEU A 85 -13.36 2.46 -20.13
C LEU A 85 -13.82 2.16 -18.69
N ALA A 86 -15.11 2.30 -18.39
CA ALA A 86 -15.67 1.97 -17.08
C ALA A 86 -15.76 0.46 -16.83
N ALA A 87 -15.88 -0.37 -17.86
CA ALA A 87 -15.72 -1.81 -17.73
C ALA A 87 -14.26 -2.18 -17.40
N ALA A 88 -13.30 -1.62 -18.14
CA ALA A 88 -11.87 -1.82 -17.90
C ALA A 88 -11.44 -1.35 -16.49
N ALA A 89 -11.89 -0.17 -16.05
CA ALA A 89 -11.59 0.35 -14.72
C ALA A 89 -12.14 -0.51 -13.58
N ARG A 90 -13.27 -1.18 -13.78
CA ARG A 90 -13.81 -2.14 -12.80
C ARG A 90 -12.98 -3.42 -12.74
N GLU A 91 -12.53 -3.90 -13.89
CA GLU A 91 -11.62 -5.05 -13.97
C GLU A 91 -10.29 -4.74 -13.28
N ASP A 92 -9.72 -3.56 -13.54
CA ASP A 92 -8.48 -3.10 -12.91
C ASP A 92 -8.62 -2.92 -11.41
N CYS A 93 -9.74 -2.34 -10.96
CA CYS A 93 -9.99 -2.23 -9.53
C CYS A 93 -10.12 -3.60 -8.87
N ALA A 94 -10.78 -4.57 -9.52
CA ALA A 94 -10.89 -5.92 -8.98
C ALA A 94 -9.51 -6.58 -8.83
N GLU A 95 -8.64 -6.42 -9.82
CA GLU A 95 -7.24 -6.87 -9.76
C GLU A 95 -6.47 -6.21 -8.60
N LEU A 96 -6.47 -4.88 -8.53
CA LEU A 96 -5.78 -4.13 -7.48
C LEU A 96 -6.24 -4.50 -6.07
N LEU A 97 -7.54 -4.74 -5.89
CA LEU A 97 -8.12 -5.16 -4.61
C LEU A 97 -7.76 -6.60 -4.25
N ASP A 98 -7.67 -7.52 -5.22
CA ASP A 98 -7.18 -8.88 -4.96
C ASP A 98 -5.71 -8.87 -4.52
N GLU A 99 -4.87 -8.09 -5.21
CA GLU A 99 -3.48 -7.87 -4.80
C GLU A 99 -3.40 -7.24 -3.39
N ALA A 100 -4.28 -6.29 -3.07
CA ALA A 100 -4.36 -5.69 -1.74
C ALA A 100 -4.68 -6.74 -0.67
N LEU A 101 -5.58 -7.70 -0.93
CA LEU A 101 -5.83 -8.82 0.00
C LEU A 101 -4.57 -9.65 0.26
N GLN A 102 -3.78 -9.92 -0.78
CA GLN A 102 -2.52 -10.66 -0.64
C GLN A 102 -1.49 -9.88 0.18
N LEU A 103 -1.41 -8.56 -0.01
CA LEU A 103 -0.54 -7.66 0.76
C LEU A 103 -0.96 -7.56 2.24
N LEU A 104 -2.26 -7.45 2.50
CA LEU A 104 -2.82 -7.43 3.86
C LEU A 104 -2.55 -8.78 4.57
N ALA A 105 -2.72 -9.91 3.88
CA ALA A 105 -2.38 -11.22 4.42
C ALA A 105 -0.89 -11.33 4.78
N GLY A 106 -0.01 -10.77 3.95
CA GLY A 106 1.41 -10.61 4.25
C GLY A 106 1.63 -9.82 5.54
N ALA A 107 1.05 -8.62 5.65
CA ALA A 107 1.18 -7.75 6.84
C ALA A 107 0.72 -8.42 8.13
N GLY A 108 -0.32 -9.25 8.06
CA GLY A 108 -0.84 -10.01 9.18
C GLY A 108 -0.10 -11.32 9.46
N ALA A 109 0.89 -11.72 8.66
CA ALA A 109 1.55 -13.01 8.80
C ALA A 109 2.32 -13.11 10.14
N PRO A 110 2.27 -14.26 10.84
CA PRO A 110 3.07 -14.48 12.04
C PRO A 110 4.55 -14.29 11.74
N GLY A 111 5.25 -13.50 12.55
CA GLY A 111 6.69 -13.22 12.33
C GLY A 111 6.98 -12.28 11.14
N ALA A 112 5.98 -11.55 10.64
CA ALA A 112 6.21 -10.43 9.73
C ALA A 112 7.06 -9.35 10.42
N ALA A 113 8.21 -9.03 9.84
CA ALA A 113 9.04 -7.93 10.33
C ALA A 113 8.27 -6.62 10.21
N ARG A 114 8.45 -5.71 11.18
CA ARG A 114 7.74 -4.41 11.18
C ARG A 114 7.94 -3.64 9.85
N ARG A 115 9.16 -3.66 9.33
CA ARG A 115 9.52 -2.98 8.06
C ARG A 115 8.81 -3.59 6.86
N ASP A 116 8.59 -4.91 6.89
CA ASP A 116 7.89 -5.62 5.84
C ASP A 116 6.39 -5.29 5.91
N ALA A 117 5.78 -5.37 7.11
CA ALA A 117 4.39 -4.96 7.33
C ALA A 117 4.10 -3.52 6.89
N LEU A 118 5.00 -2.57 7.18
CA LEU A 118 4.90 -1.18 6.70
C LEU A 118 4.92 -1.09 5.16
N THR A 119 5.79 -1.86 4.52
CA THR A 119 5.92 -1.88 3.06
C THR A 119 4.64 -2.42 2.44
N TRP A 120 4.09 -3.50 2.99
CA TRP A 120 2.91 -4.17 2.46
C TRP A 120 1.62 -3.36 2.69
N LEU A 121 1.47 -2.75 3.87
CA LEU A 121 0.38 -1.81 4.14
C LEU A 121 0.42 -0.59 3.21
N SER A 122 1.62 -0.08 2.91
CA SER A 122 1.78 1.05 1.98
C SER A 122 1.39 0.64 0.56
N ALA A 123 1.84 -0.52 0.09
CA ALA A 123 1.46 -1.04 -1.22
C ALA A 123 -0.05 -1.31 -1.32
N ALA A 124 -0.67 -1.90 -0.29
CA ALA A 124 -2.11 -2.13 -0.26
C ALA A 124 -2.89 -0.81 -0.32
N LEU A 125 -2.40 0.23 0.37
CA LEU A 125 -2.99 1.56 0.29
C LEU A 125 -2.86 2.17 -1.11
N THR A 126 -1.70 2.01 -1.76
CA THR A 126 -1.51 2.43 -3.16
C THR A 126 -2.49 1.70 -4.09
N ASN A 127 -2.71 0.40 -3.93
CA ASN A 127 -3.68 -0.32 -4.76
C ASN A 127 -5.11 0.20 -4.57
N HIS A 128 -5.48 0.55 -3.33
CA HIS A 128 -6.76 1.20 -3.05
C HIS A 128 -6.88 2.60 -3.68
N ASP A 129 -5.81 3.40 -3.62
CA ASP A 129 -5.70 4.70 -4.30
C ASP A 129 -5.90 4.55 -5.82
N THR A 130 -5.07 3.72 -6.47
CA THR A 130 -5.10 3.49 -7.91
C THR A 130 -6.45 2.96 -8.40
N CYS A 131 -7.10 2.07 -7.64
CA CYS A 131 -8.46 1.61 -7.98
C CYS A 131 -9.45 2.78 -7.96
N ALA A 132 -9.42 3.61 -6.92
CA ALA A 132 -10.34 4.73 -6.78
C ALA A 132 -10.15 5.75 -7.90
N ASP A 133 -8.90 6.04 -8.25
CA ASP A 133 -8.54 6.95 -9.34
C ASP A 133 -9.01 6.40 -10.69
N SER A 134 -8.76 5.11 -10.99
CA SER A 134 -9.18 4.47 -12.24
C SER A 134 -10.70 4.50 -12.44
N LEU A 135 -11.47 4.30 -11.36
CA LEU A 135 -12.93 4.38 -11.40
C LEU A 135 -13.42 5.82 -11.55
N ALA A 136 -12.76 6.79 -10.88
CA ALA A 136 -13.10 8.20 -10.99
C ALA A 136 -12.87 8.73 -12.41
N GLU A 137 -11.73 8.40 -13.02
CA GLU A 137 -11.40 8.72 -14.42
C GLU A 137 -12.45 8.15 -15.39
N ALA A 138 -12.97 6.96 -15.09
CA ALA A 138 -13.99 6.32 -15.92
C ALA A 138 -15.44 6.72 -15.59
N GLY A 139 -15.66 7.60 -14.59
CA GLY A 139 -16.99 8.04 -14.17
C GLY A 139 -17.84 6.97 -13.47
N ALA A 140 -17.21 6.00 -12.80
CA ALA A 140 -17.88 4.88 -12.13
C ALA A 140 -18.10 5.14 -10.61
N PRO A 141 -19.35 5.15 -10.09
CA PRO A 141 -19.67 5.72 -8.77
C PRO A 141 -19.40 4.82 -7.53
N LEU A 142 -18.44 3.89 -7.57
CA LEU A 142 -18.25 2.87 -6.51
C LEU A 142 -17.39 3.34 -5.31
N HIS A 143 -17.41 4.63 -4.96
CA HIS A 143 -16.42 5.19 -4.03
C HIS A 143 -16.66 4.85 -2.54
N ALA A 144 -17.90 4.63 -2.09
CA ALA A 144 -18.22 4.49 -0.66
C ALA A 144 -17.63 3.22 -0.03
N HIS A 145 -17.76 2.06 -0.70
CA HIS A 145 -17.20 0.80 -0.22
C HIS A 145 -15.66 0.81 -0.21
N LEU A 146 -15.07 1.46 -1.20
CA LEU A 146 -13.62 1.61 -1.34
C LEU A 146 -13.05 2.52 -0.24
N ALA A 147 -13.72 3.63 0.07
CA ALA A 147 -13.29 4.57 1.11
C ALA A 147 -13.22 3.91 2.50
N ALA A 148 -14.20 3.07 2.84
CA ALA A 148 -14.21 2.37 4.12
C ALA A 148 -13.08 1.34 4.23
N ALA A 149 -12.81 0.55 3.18
CA ALA A 149 -11.71 -0.41 3.16
C ALA A 149 -10.35 0.31 3.26
N ARG A 150 -10.17 1.35 2.44
CA ARG A 150 -8.99 2.20 2.43
C ARG A 150 -8.71 2.85 3.78
N GLY A 151 -9.74 3.35 4.47
CA GLY A 151 -9.61 3.97 5.80
C GLY A 151 -8.96 3.03 6.80
N VAL A 152 -9.37 1.75 6.84
CA VAL A 152 -8.80 0.76 7.75
C VAL A 152 -7.33 0.48 7.43
N VAL A 153 -6.96 0.38 6.15
CA VAL A 153 -5.56 0.17 5.74
C VAL A 153 -4.70 1.38 6.12
N ARG A 154 -5.20 2.59 5.89
CA ARG A 154 -4.53 3.85 6.28
C ARG A 154 -4.30 3.94 7.78
N ASP A 155 -5.33 3.66 8.58
CA ASP A 155 -5.25 3.71 10.05
C ASP A 155 -4.27 2.65 10.58
N SER A 156 -4.28 1.45 9.98
CA SER A 156 -3.33 0.38 10.30
C SER A 156 -1.88 0.77 9.96
N LEU A 157 -1.67 1.43 8.82
CA LEU A 157 -0.37 1.96 8.43
C LEU A 157 0.11 3.04 9.40
N ALA A 158 -0.76 3.98 9.80
CA ALA A 158 -0.44 5.03 10.76
C ALA A 158 -0.08 4.47 12.14
N MET A 159 -0.82 3.46 12.61
CA MET A 159 -0.49 2.73 13.84
C MET A 159 0.89 2.07 13.77
N TYR A 160 1.28 1.54 12.61
CA TYR A 160 2.59 0.92 12.47
C TYR A 160 3.72 1.93 12.29
N ALA A 161 3.49 3.04 11.59
CA ALA A 161 4.49 4.07 11.31
C ALA A 161 4.91 4.84 12.57
N SER A 162 3.95 5.23 13.41
CA SER A 162 4.13 6.08 14.60
C SER A 162 5.08 5.49 15.65
N THR A 163 5.17 4.16 15.79
CA THR A 163 6.03 3.53 16.81
C THR A 163 7.54 3.57 16.49
N ALA A 164 7.96 4.15 15.37
CA ALA A 164 9.40 4.37 15.12
C ALA A 164 9.94 5.52 15.99
N ALA A 165 9.08 6.44 16.41
CA ALA A 165 9.46 7.56 17.25
C ALA A 165 9.65 7.13 18.73
N GLU A 166 8.83 6.21 19.24
CA GLU A 166 8.86 5.82 20.66
C GLU A 166 9.94 4.78 20.99
N ALA A 167 10.45 4.05 19.98
CA ALA A 167 11.59 3.15 20.17
C ALA A 167 12.95 3.90 20.17
N ALA A 168 12.98 5.15 19.72
CA ALA A 168 14.17 6.00 19.77
C ALA A 168 14.36 6.68 21.15
N THR A 169 13.29 6.75 21.95
CA THR A 169 13.30 7.37 23.29
C THR A 169 13.54 6.39 24.45
N ALA A 170 13.70 5.09 24.19
CA ALA A 170 13.91 4.08 25.22
C ALA A 170 15.39 3.73 25.51
N THR A 171 16.35 4.44 24.92
CA THR A 171 17.80 4.20 25.13
C THR A 171 18.53 5.49 25.51
N THR A 172 18.10 6.14 26.59
CA THR A 172 18.87 7.22 27.23
C THR A 172 18.79 7.07 28.75
N THR A 173 19.66 6.20 29.27
CA THR A 173 20.22 6.10 30.64
C THR A 173 20.84 4.71 30.67
N THR A 174 22.14 4.46 30.55
CA THR A 174 23.28 4.98 31.34
C THR A 174 24.61 4.57 30.68
N GLY A 175 25.61 5.46 30.64
CA GLY A 175 27.03 5.09 30.74
C GLY A 175 27.87 4.88 29.47
N ALA A 176 28.52 5.98 29.03
CA ALA A 176 29.89 6.09 28.50
C ALA A 176 30.43 5.15 27.39
N GLY A 177 30.64 5.74 26.19
CA GLY A 177 31.77 5.43 25.30
C GLY A 177 31.43 4.89 23.90
N GLY A 178 31.57 5.73 22.87
CA GLY A 178 31.77 5.27 21.47
C GLY A 178 30.73 5.74 20.45
N ALA A 179 31.22 6.48 19.45
CA ALA A 179 30.59 7.00 18.23
C ALA A 179 29.23 6.42 17.80
N GLY A 180 28.31 7.33 17.49
CA GLY A 180 26.99 7.04 16.96
C GLY A 180 27.03 6.23 15.67
N GLY A 181 26.58 4.99 15.76
CA GLY A 181 26.01 4.22 14.66
C GLY A 181 24.54 3.99 14.98
N LEU A 182 23.64 4.41 14.08
CA LEU A 182 22.25 3.99 14.10
C LEU A 182 22.21 2.47 14.19
N VAL A 183 21.83 1.94 15.35
CA VAL A 183 21.72 0.51 15.59
C VAL A 183 20.60 0.01 14.69
N MET A 184 20.98 -0.48 13.51
CA MET A 184 20.11 -1.33 12.72
C MET A 184 19.87 -2.56 13.56
N GLY A 185 18.70 -2.59 14.23
CA GLY A 185 18.20 -3.80 14.86
C GLY A 185 18.25 -4.93 13.85
N GLU A 186 19.23 -5.80 14.03
CA GLU A 186 19.36 -7.05 13.34
C GLU A 186 18.26 -7.95 13.90
N GLU A 187 17.06 -7.86 13.32
CA GLU A 187 16.06 -8.90 13.50
C GLU A 187 16.65 -10.17 12.89
N ARG A 188 17.28 -10.98 13.75
CA ARG A 188 17.78 -12.30 13.44
C ARG A 188 16.71 -13.05 12.65
N SER A 189 17.01 -13.26 11.37
CA SER A 189 16.26 -14.14 10.50
C SER A 189 16.32 -15.55 11.08
N GLY A 190 15.35 -15.90 11.92
CA GLY A 190 15.22 -17.24 12.47
C GLY A 190 15.08 -18.25 11.34
N LYS A 191 15.92 -19.29 11.37
CA LYS A 191 16.02 -20.37 10.37
C LYS A 191 14.79 -21.30 10.30
N ASN A 192 13.72 -21.03 11.05
CA ASN A 192 12.48 -21.79 10.99
C ASN A 192 11.42 -21.01 10.20
N GLU A 193 11.59 -20.98 8.88
CA GLU A 193 10.56 -20.48 7.97
C GLU A 193 9.44 -21.52 7.85
N THR A 194 8.54 -21.51 8.82
CA THR A 194 7.24 -22.16 8.68
C THR A 194 6.55 -21.56 7.46
N LYS A 195 6.15 -22.43 6.51
CA LYS A 195 5.40 -22.13 5.29
C LYS A 195 4.54 -20.88 5.44
N ARG A 196 5.03 -19.76 4.90
CA ARG A 196 4.41 -18.44 5.01
C ARG A 196 3.10 -18.46 4.22
N ARG A 197 1.98 -18.14 4.88
CA ARG A 197 0.65 -18.11 4.24
C ARG A 197 0.64 -17.08 3.10
N GLY A 198 0.26 -17.56 1.92
CA GLY A 198 0.20 -16.83 0.65
C GLY A 198 0.59 -17.79 -0.49
N PRO A 199 0.09 -17.62 -1.73
CA PRO A 199 0.32 -18.57 -2.83
C PRO A 199 1.81 -18.88 -3.09
N CYS A 200 2.72 -17.95 -2.78
CA CYS A 200 4.15 -18.06 -3.03
C CYS A 200 5.08 -17.71 -1.85
N GLY A 201 4.53 -17.44 -0.65
CA GLY A 201 5.26 -16.70 0.37
C GLY A 201 5.58 -15.26 -0.07
N PHE A 202 5.43 -14.29 0.83
CA PHE A 202 5.64 -12.89 0.44
C PHE A 202 7.15 -12.58 0.33
N PRO A 203 7.62 -11.88 -0.74
CA PRO A 203 9.04 -11.57 -0.90
C PRO A 203 9.58 -10.77 0.28
N ARG A 204 10.68 -11.24 0.87
CA ARG A 204 11.42 -10.47 1.88
C ARG A 204 12.07 -9.26 1.21
N ARG A 205 12.28 -8.19 1.97
CA ARG A 205 13.15 -7.08 1.54
C ARG A 205 14.45 -7.65 0.97
N GLN A 206 14.81 -7.20 -0.23
CA GLN A 206 15.96 -7.72 -0.97
C GLN A 206 17.20 -7.74 -0.05
N PRO A 207 17.78 -8.94 0.22
CA PRO A 207 18.90 -9.05 1.14
C PRO A 207 20.11 -8.31 0.58
N VAL A 208 21.05 -7.91 1.44
CA VAL A 208 22.23 -7.10 1.05
C VAL A 208 23.01 -7.73 -0.10
N ARG A 209 23.15 -9.06 -0.11
CA ARG A 209 23.77 -9.83 -1.20
C ARG A 209 23.11 -9.61 -2.57
N ASP A 210 21.79 -9.49 -2.59
CA ASP A 210 21.02 -9.34 -3.82
C ASP A 210 21.05 -7.90 -4.33
N ARG A 211 21.13 -6.92 -3.43
CA ARG A 211 21.38 -5.53 -3.81
C ARG A 211 22.72 -5.36 -4.51
N ARG A 212 23.73 -6.16 -4.14
CA ARG A 212 25.04 -6.15 -4.81
C ARG A 212 24.96 -6.59 -6.27
N LEU A 213 23.96 -7.39 -6.65
CA LEU A 213 23.76 -7.78 -8.04
C LEU A 213 23.29 -6.62 -8.92
N LEU A 214 22.60 -5.62 -8.36
CA LEU A 214 22.30 -4.38 -9.08
C LEU A 214 23.56 -3.57 -9.42
N LEU A 215 24.68 -3.86 -8.74
CA LEU A 215 25.98 -3.25 -8.97
C LEU A 215 26.90 -4.16 -9.80
N ALA A 216 26.48 -5.39 -10.11
CA ALA A 216 27.26 -6.33 -10.90
C ALA A 216 27.22 -5.95 -12.38
N PRO A 217 28.29 -6.21 -13.16
CA PRO A 217 28.29 -5.93 -14.58
C PRO A 217 27.22 -6.78 -15.30
N ALA A 218 26.43 -6.13 -16.17
CA ALA A 218 25.33 -6.77 -16.89
C ALA A 218 25.77 -8.02 -17.66
N ALA A 219 26.97 -7.99 -18.28
CA ALA A 219 27.53 -9.13 -19.00
C ALA A 219 27.72 -10.39 -18.11
N ALA A 220 28.13 -10.22 -16.85
CA ALA A 220 28.29 -11.36 -15.94
C ALA A 220 26.94 -11.95 -15.52
N LEU A 221 25.90 -11.11 -15.38
CA LEU A 221 24.56 -11.56 -15.07
C LEU A 221 23.92 -12.26 -16.29
N ALA A 222 24.11 -11.71 -17.48
CA ALA A 222 23.65 -12.28 -18.74
C ALA A 222 24.29 -13.66 -19.03
N ALA A 223 25.57 -13.86 -18.68
CA ALA A 223 26.23 -15.16 -18.79
C ALA A 223 25.60 -16.25 -17.90
N SER A 224 24.89 -15.84 -16.84
CA SER A 224 24.15 -16.73 -15.94
C SER A 224 22.64 -16.75 -16.19
N ALA A 225 22.19 -16.33 -17.38
CA ALA A 225 20.78 -16.26 -17.71
C ALA A 225 20.12 -17.64 -17.73
N ASP A 226 18.95 -17.74 -17.10
CA ASP A 226 18.08 -18.92 -17.19
C ASP A 226 17.24 -18.89 -18.47
N ILE A 227 16.84 -17.68 -18.89
CA ILE A 227 15.98 -17.43 -20.06
C ILE A 227 16.60 -16.30 -20.88
N VAL A 228 16.71 -16.50 -22.19
CA VAL A 228 17.24 -15.49 -23.12
C VAL A 228 16.12 -15.07 -24.08
N VAL A 229 15.85 -13.78 -24.14
CA VAL A 229 14.84 -13.19 -25.01
C VAL A 229 15.55 -12.51 -26.18
N ALA A 230 15.25 -12.95 -27.41
CA ALA A 230 15.87 -12.40 -28.61
C ALA A 230 14.88 -12.40 -29.78
N LYS A 231 14.70 -11.24 -30.41
CA LYS A 231 13.83 -11.10 -31.59
C LYS A 231 14.36 -11.79 -32.84
N ASP A 232 15.68 -11.92 -32.93
CA ASP A 232 16.38 -12.60 -34.03
C ASP A 232 16.21 -14.13 -34.02
N GLY A 233 15.53 -14.69 -33.01
CA GLY A 233 15.34 -16.13 -32.85
C GLY A 233 16.54 -16.87 -32.28
N THR A 234 17.60 -16.17 -31.87
CA THR A 234 18.79 -16.79 -31.25
C THR A 234 18.62 -17.08 -29.76
N GLY A 235 17.57 -16.55 -29.14
CA GLY A 235 17.22 -16.75 -27.73
C GLY A 235 16.22 -17.89 -27.53
N THR A 236 15.89 -18.19 -26.27
CA THR A 236 14.87 -19.18 -25.92
C THR A 236 13.45 -18.69 -26.20
N HIS A 237 13.22 -17.37 -26.13
CA HIS A 237 11.91 -16.76 -26.38
C HIS A 237 12.06 -15.53 -27.29
N ALA A 238 11.03 -15.22 -28.07
CA ALA A 238 11.01 -14.04 -28.93
C ALA A 238 10.50 -12.77 -28.22
N THR A 239 9.64 -12.94 -27.20
CA THR A 239 9.01 -11.85 -26.45
C THR A 239 9.33 -11.93 -24.96
N ILE A 240 9.28 -10.79 -24.28
CA ILE A 240 9.52 -10.72 -22.83
C ILE A 240 8.30 -11.29 -22.08
N ALA A 241 7.08 -11.06 -22.58
CA ALA A 241 5.86 -11.63 -22.02
C ALA A 241 5.90 -13.17 -21.97
N ASP A 242 6.36 -13.83 -23.04
CA ASP A 242 6.47 -15.30 -23.06
C ASP A 242 7.54 -15.79 -22.08
N ALA A 243 8.66 -15.07 -21.96
CA ALA A 243 9.70 -15.39 -20.98
C ALA A 243 9.20 -15.27 -19.53
N VAL A 244 8.41 -14.24 -19.21
CA VAL A 244 7.77 -14.10 -17.90
C VAL A 244 6.76 -15.23 -17.67
N LYS A 245 5.99 -15.62 -18.69
CA LYS A 245 5.06 -16.74 -18.62
C LYS A 245 5.78 -18.07 -18.39
N ALA A 246 6.94 -18.29 -19.01
CA ALA A 246 7.76 -19.48 -18.84
C ALA A 246 8.49 -19.56 -17.50
N ALA A 247 8.76 -18.42 -16.85
CA ALA A 247 9.40 -18.40 -15.55
C ALA A 247 8.55 -19.13 -14.48
N PRO A 248 9.18 -19.88 -13.55
CA PRO A 248 8.45 -20.59 -12.50
C PRO A 248 7.64 -19.64 -11.61
N GLU A 249 6.41 -20.02 -11.27
CA GLU A 249 5.63 -19.33 -10.24
C GLU A 249 6.19 -19.67 -8.86
N CYS A 250 6.16 -18.71 -7.95
CA CYS A 250 6.57 -18.87 -6.55
C CYS A 250 8.00 -19.38 -6.36
N SER A 251 8.90 -19.06 -7.30
CA SER A 251 10.27 -19.56 -7.25
C SER A 251 11.04 -18.99 -6.07
N GLU A 252 11.61 -19.86 -5.23
CA GLU A 252 12.57 -19.45 -4.18
C GLU A 252 13.92 -19.02 -4.77
N ARG A 253 14.27 -19.55 -5.95
CA ARG A 253 15.47 -19.18 -6.70
C ARG A 253 15.18 -18.01 -7.62
N ARG A 254 16.15 -17.11 -7.76
CA ARG A 254 16.12 -16.06 -8.79
C ARG A 254 16.14 -16.66 -10.19
N THR A 255 15.24 -16.18 -11.04
CA THR A 255 15.24 -16.44 -12.48
C THR A 255 15.78 -15.23 -13.21
N VAL A 256 16.90 -15.40 -13.91
CA VAL A 256 17.55 -14.33 -14.68
C VAL A 256 17.05 -14.39 -16.13
N ILE A 257 16.37 -13.33 -16.54
CA ILE A 257 15.86 -13.13 -17.91
C ILE A 257 16.78 -12.11 -18.59
N HIS A 258 17.58 -12.59 -19.53
CA HIS A 258 18.43 -11.74 -20.36
C HIS A 258 17.66 -11.34 -21.62
N VAL A 259 17.49 -10.04 -21.83
CA VAL A 259 16.85 -9.45 -22.99
C VAL A 259 17.94 -8.88 -23.88
N LYS A 260 18.14 -9.50 -25.04
CA LYS A 260 19.15 -9.05 -26.00
C LYS A 260 18.83 -7.66 -26.56
N GLU A 261 19.78 -7.10 -27.28
CA GLU A 261 19.61 -5.86 -28.01
C GLU A 261 18.39 -5.90 -28.94
N GLY A 262 17.71 -4.77 -29.03
CA GLY A 262 16.51 -4.64 -29.84
C GLY A 262 15.44 -3.77 -29.18
N ARG A 263 14.49 -3.35 -30.02
CA ARG A 263 13.29 -2.61 -29.59
C ARG A 263 12.13 -3.58 -29.46
N TYR A 264 11.61 -3.76 -28.26
CA TYR A 264 10.50 -4.63 -27.90
C TYR A 264 9.25 -3.79 -27.67
N ASP A 265 8.38 -3.73 -28.68
CA ASP A 265 7.08 -3.06 -28.59
C ASP A 265 6.04 -4.01 -27.95
N GLU A 266 6.02 -4.06 -26.61
CA GLU A 266 5.12 -4.90 -25.83
C GLU A 266 4.79 -4.27 -24.46
N ASN A 267 3.64 -4.63 -23.90
CA ASN A 267 3.26 -4.32 -22.52
C ASN A 267 3.39 -5.59 -21.68
N VAL A 268 4.42 -5.64 -20.83
CA VAL A 268 4.77 -6.81 -20.03
C VAL A 268 4.00 -6.77 -18.71
N LYS A 269 3.24 -7.84 -18.43
CA LYS A 269 2.54 -8.03 -17.16
C LYS A 269 3.25 -9.07 -16.31
N VAL A 270 3.72 -8.67 -15.14
CA VAL A 270 4.42 -9.52 -14.18
C VAL A 270 3.51 -9.79 -12.99
N GLY A 271 2.66 -10.81 -13.12
CA GLY A 271 1.71 -11.17 -12.07
C GLY A 271 2.40 -11.45 -10.73
N MET A 272 1.71 -11.17 -9.61
CA MET A 272 2.25 -11.30 -8.25
C MET A 272 2.90 -12.67 -7.92
N LYS A 273 2.48 -13.74 -8.60
CA LYS A 273 3.05 -15.09 -8.43
C LYS A 273 4.41 -15.27 -9.09
N LYS A 274 4.80 -14.41 -10.03
CA LYS A 274 6.10 -14.43 -10.70
C LYS A 274 7.15 -13.75 -9.82
N THR A 275 7.54 -14.44 -8.75
CA THR A 275 8.48 -13.93 -7.76
C THR A 275 9.94 -14.11 -8.20
N ASN A 276 10.82 -13.25 -7.69
CA ASN A 276 12.28 -13.35 -7.86
C ASN A 276 12.79 -13.30 -9.30
N LEU A 277 12.13 -12.54 -10.18
CA LEU A 277 12.65 -12.28 -11.53
C LEU A 277 13.73 -11.19 -11.52
N LEU A 278 14.77 -11.37 -12.32
CA LEU A 278 15.78 -10.35 -12.63
C LEU A 278 15.85 -10.18 -14.15
N PHE A 279 15.57 -8.97 -14.63
CA PHE A 279 15.72 -8.61 -16.04
C PHE A 279 17.09 -7.96 -16.27
N VAL A 280 17.81 -8.40 -17.29
CA VAL A 280 19.12 -7.87 -17.69
C VAL A 280 19.05 -7.54 -19.16
N GLY A 281 19.38 -6.30 -19.55
CA GLY A 281 19.51 -5.90 -20.95
C GLY A 281 20.97 -5.79 -21.39
N ASP A 282 21.22 -5.81 -22.70
CA ASP A 282 22.57 -5.64 -23.26
C ASP A 282 23.15 -4.23 -23.05
N GLY A 283 22.29 -3.24 -22.82
CA GLY A 283 22.72 -1.90 -22.45
C GLY A 283 21.62 -0.86 -22.52
N LYS A 284 21.86 0.28 -21.87
CA LYS A 284 20.97 1.44 -21.95
C LYS A 284 20.91 1.95 -23.40
N GLY A 285 19.71 2.02 -23.96
CA GLY A 285 19.49 2.49 -25.33
C GLY A 285 19.74 1.45 -26.42
N VAL A 286 20.26 0.27 -26.04
CA VAL A 286 20.49 -0.88 -26.93
C VAL A 286 19.34 -1.87 -26.81
N THR A 287 18.96 -2.20 -25.58
CA THR A 287 17.71 -2.92 -25.28
C THR A 287 16.66 -1.88 -24.87
N VAL A 288 15.59 -1.77 -25.64
CA VAL A 288 14.51 -0.82 -25.41
C VAL A 288 13.19 -1.57 -25.36
N VAL A 289 12.44 -1.44 -24.27
CA VAL A 289 11.07 -1.93 -24.17
C VAL A 289 10.13 -0.73 -24.24
N ALA A 290 9.16 -0.77 -25.14
CA ALA A 290 8.23 0.32 -25.40
C ALA A 290 6.79 -0.20 -25.38
N GLY A 291 5.89 0.53 -24.72
CA GLY A 291 4.45 0.30 -24.80
C GLY A 291 3.78 1.40 -25.62
N ASN A 292 2.72 1.06 -26.34
CA ASN A 292 1.97 1.99 -27.20
C ASN A 292 0.51 2.18 -26.76
N ARG A 293 0.18 1.84 -25.50
CA ARG A 293 -1.18 1.98 -24.95
C ARG A 293 -1.39 3.36 -24.34
N SER A 294 -2.54 3.97 -24.61
CA SER A 294 -2.92 5.26 -24.06
C SER A 294 -4.39 5.32 -23.66
N VAL A 295 -4.75 6.32 -22.86
CA VAL A 295 -6.16 6.57 -22.49
C VAL A 295 -7.01 6.98 -23.70
N ALA A 296 -6.41 7.65 -24.69
CA ALA A 296 -7.08 7.98 -25.94
C ALA A 296 -7.53 6.72 -26.72
N ASP A 297 -6.84 5.59 -26.51
CA ASP A 297 -7.17 4.29 -27.11
C ASP A 297 -8.11 3.45 -26.23
N ASN A 298 -8.79 4.06 -25.25
CA ASN A 298 -9.67 3.41 -24.27
C ASN A 298 -8.98 2.44 -23.29
N TYR A 299 -7.68 2.61 -23.04
CA TYR A 299 -7.04 1.98 -21.89
C TYR A 299 -7.21 2.83 -20.64
N THR A 300 -7.26 2.21 -19.47
CA THR A 300 -7.13 2.94 -18.21
C THR A 300 -5.69 3.38 -17.99
N THR A 301 -5.48 4.42 -17.17
CA THR A 301 -4.13 4.84 -16.78
C THR A 301 -3.30 3.68 -16.26
N PHE A 302 -3.89 2.79 -15.45
CA PHE A 302 -3.25 1.57 -14.95
C PHE A 302 -2.76 0.62 -16.08
N ARG A 303 -3.55 0.41 -17.14
CA ARG A 303 -3.21 -0.50 -18.26
C ARG A 303 -2.24 0.08 -19.28
N THR A 304 -1.85 1.35 -19.17
CA THR A 304 -0.89 1.98 -20.09
C THR A 304 0.57 1.61 -19.81
N ALA A 305 0.87 1.12 -18.60
CA ALA A 305 2.23 0.81 -18.18
C ALA A 305 2.93 -0.20 -19.12
N THR A 306 4.17 0.11 -19.52
CA THR A 306 5.02 -0.81 -20.31
C THR A 306 5.44 -2.03 -19.50
N PHE A 307 5.69 -1.85 -18.21
CA PHE A 307 5.85 -2.92 -17.23
C PHE A 307 4.82 -2.70 -16.12
N GLY A 308 3.90 -3.66 -15.98
CA GLY A 308 2.86 -3.66 -14.94
C GLY A 308 2.87 -4.97 -14.16
N THR A 309 2.10 -4.99 -13.08
CA THR A 309 1.84 -6.20 -12.28
C THR A 309 0.52 -6.85 -12.68
#